data_AF-A0A9E2TMT0-F1
#
_entry.id   AF-A0A9E2TMT0-F1
#
_cell.length_a   1.000
_cell.length_b   1.000
_cell.length_c   1.000
_cell.angle_alpha   90.00
_cell.angle_beta   90.00
_cell.angle_gamma   90.00
#
_symmetry.space_group_name_H-M   'P 1'
#
loop_
_entity.id
_entity.type
_entity.pdbx_description
1 polymer ?
#
loop_
_entity_poly.entity_id
_entity_poly.type
_entity_poly.pdbx_seq_one_letter_code
_entity_poly.pdbx_strand_id
1 'polypeptide(L)'
;MHKLLLLVIFFLQGILPAHFAAGQNTWVKRVDQGFVNGRLTSADPYESTAIVVRSALFLGDSISVWFDAEKLWIPYDPDAPEFTYFLSHGKREINDIRIEIDGDADIFLINSGETPSANASARVESPGECTFSFNAIPQSEWRAGLPDPNYTRTATNVKHVVVHHSAGSNTNTNYTQVVRDIYLYHTQINGWSDIGYNYLVAQDGSIYNGRDPGSLEQDDVLGAHFCGSNSTTMGICMLGNYESVQLSSSNYSSLIDIIIWKLDHEE
;
A
#
# COMPACT_ATOMS: atom_id res chain seq x y z
N MET A 1 29.27 -14.63 -10.52
CA MET A 1 28.20 -14.95 -9.56
C MET A 1 28.04 -13.78 -8.59
N HIS A 2 27.24 -12.79 -8.96
CA HIS A 2 26.79 -11.78 -7.99
C HIS A 2 25.62 -12.41 -7.23
N LYS A 3 25.79 -12.61 -5.91
CA LYS A 3 24.73 -13.21 -5.09
C LYS A 3 23.65 -12.16 -4.86
N LEU A 4 22.43 -12.41 -5.34
CA LEU A 4 21.24 -11.64 -4.95
C LEU A 4 21.06 -11.79 -3.44
N LEU A 5 21.00 -10.69 -2.71
CA LEU A 5 20.81 -10.69 -1.25
C LEU A 5 19.36 -10.31 -0.92
N LEU A 6 18.69 -11.16 -0.14
CA LEU A 6 17.34 -10.90 0.35
C LEU A 6 17.42 -10.08 1.64
N LEU A 7 16.78 -8.91 1.66
CA LEU A 7 16.66 -8.06 2.83
C LEU A 7 15.18 -7.89 3.18
N VAL A 8 14.76 -8.39 4.34
CA VAL A 8 13.40 -8.17 4.84
C VAL A 8 13.44 -6.90 5.67
N ILE A 9 12.70 -5.87 5.25
CA ILE A 9 12.62 -4.60 5.98
C ILE A 9 11.20 -4.46 6.50
N PHE A 10 11.09 -4.34 7.82
CA PHE A 10 9.87 -3.91 8.47
C PHE A 10 9.89 -2.38 8.51
N PHE A 11 8.76 -1.76 8.20
CA PHE A 11 8.48 -0.32 8.18
C PHE A 11 8.83 0.51 6.93
N LEU A 12 7.77 1.05 6.33
CA LEU A 12 7.75 2.23 5.45
C LEU A 12 6.67 3.25 5.87
N GLN A 13 6.21 3.23 7.12
CA GLN A 13 5.25 4.25 7.58
C GLN A 13 5.87 5.65 7.77
N GLY A 14 7.20 5.80 7.60
CA GLY A 14 7.93 7.03 7.90
C GLY A 14 8.45 7.86 6.72
N ILE A 15 8.01 7.62 5.47
CA ILE A 15 8.42 8.50 4.37
C ILE A 15 7.55 9.75 4.39
N LEU A 16 8.09 10.86 4.89
CA LEU A 16 7.56 12.20 4.69
C LEU A 16 7.62 12.58 3.20
N PRO A 17 6.52 13.09 2.62
CA PRO A 17 6.63 13.81 1.36
C PRO A 17 5.78 15.10 1.37
N ALA A 18 5.99 15.90 0.32
CA ALA A 18 5.60 17.30 0.18
C ALA A 18 4.15 17.62 0.60
N HIS A 19 3.98 18.85 1.11
CA HIS A 19 2.70 19.48 1.45
C HIS A 19 1.54 18.98 0.57
N PHE A 20 0.51 18.41 1.21
CA PHE A 20 -0.79 18.17 0.58
C PHE A 20 -1.24 19.47 -0.08
N ALA A 21 -1.38 19.47 -1.41
CA ALA A 21 -1.96 20.60 -2.11
C ALA A 21 -3.41 20.71 -1.62
N ALA A 22 -3.70 21.74 -0.83
CA ALA A 22 -5.02 21.97 -0.25
C ALA A 22 -6.08 22.00 -1.35
N GLY A 23 -6.86 20.93 -1.48
CA GLY A 23 -7.95 20.80 -2.43
C GLY A 23 -8.57 19.41 -2.37
N GLN A 24 -9.90 19.35 -2.35
CA GLN A 24 -10.64 18.10 -2.59
C GLN A 24 -10.25 17.60 -3.98
N ASN A 25 -9.77 16.35 -4.08
CA ASN A 25 -9.72 15.65 -5.36
C ASN A 25 -10.80 14.56 -5.35
N THR A 26 -11.16 14.05 -6.51
CA THR A 26 -12.26 13.07 -6.66
C THR A 26 -12.05 11.76 -5.89
N TRP A 27 -10.83 11.50 -5.42
CA TRP A 27 -10.41 10.23 -4.82
C TRP A 27 -10.16 10.33 -3.32
N VAL A 28 -9.85 11.52 -2.83
CA VAL A 28 -9.41 11.77 -1.46
C VAL A 28 -10.14 12.99 -0.90
N LYS A 29 -10.87 12.75 0.19
CA LYS A 29 -11.45 13.79 1.04
C LYS A 29 -10.56 13.97 2.25
N ARG A 30 -9.86 15.10 2.33
CA ARG A 30 -9.29 15.54 3.61
C ARG A 30 -10.45 15.99 4.48
N VAL A 31 -10.50 15.46 5.69
CA VAL A 31 -11.53 15.80 6.67
C VAL A 31 -11.08 17.08 7.38
N ASP A 32 -11.08 18.18 6.62
CA ASP A 32 -10.64 19.49 7.09
C ASP A 32 -11.71 20.12 7.99
N GLN A 33 -11.25 20.60 9.14
CA GLN A 33 -11.86 21.62 10.00
C GLN A 33 -12.82 21.17 11.11
N GLY A 34 -12.53 21.64 12.33
CA GLY A 34 -13.52 21.69 13.41
C GLY A 34 -13.28 20.74 14.58
N PHE A 35 -12.04 20.33 14.86
CA PHE A 35 -11.75 19.65 16.13
C PHE A 35 -12.01 20.59 17.30
N VAL A 36 -13.13 20.38 17.99
CA VAL A 36 -13.40 20.97 19.30
C VAL A 36 -13.48 19.81 20.28
N ASN A 37 -12.55 19.74 21.23
CA ASN A 37 -12.47 18.69 22.25
C ASN A 37 -12.36 17.25 21.66
N GLY A 38 -11.51 17.04 20.65
CA GLY A 38 -11.31 15.68 20.10
C GLY A 38 -12.55 15.11 19.43
N ARG A 39 -13.34 15.97 18.76
CA ARG A 39 -14.45 15.53 17.93
C ARG A 39 -14.49 16.41 16.69
N LEU A 40 -14.39 15.77 15.54
CA LEU A 40 -14.77 16.37 14.28
C LEU A 40 -16.22 15.95 14.00
N THR A 41 -17.11 16.90 13.79
CA THR A 41 -18.51 16.64 13.41
C THR A 41 -18.65 16.96 11.93
N SER A 42 -18.42 15.98 11.06
CA SER A 42 -18.68 16.17 9.62
C SER A 42 -20.12 15.76 9.33
N ALA A 43 -20.88 16.61 8.64
CA ALA A 43 -22.32 16.44 8.42
C ALA A 43 -22.69 15.70 7.11
N ASP A 44 -21.72 15.41 6.25
CA ASP A 44 -22.00 14.91 4.89
C ASP A 44 -21.48 13.47 4.72
N PRO A 45 -22.37 12.51 4.41
CA PRO A 45 -21.98 11.14 4.11
C PRO A 45 -20.90 11.08 3.03
N TYR A 46 -19.91 10.21 3.23
CA TYR A 46 -18.85 9.98 2.27
C TYR A 46 -18.64 8.49 2.07
N GLU A 47 -18.68 8.05 0.82
CA GLU A 47 -18.30 6.69 0.47
C GLU A 47 -16.78 6.56 0.53
N SER A 48 -16.29 5.61 1.31
CA SER A 48 -14.86 5.39 1.56
C SER A 48 -14.50 3.92 1.39
N THR A 49 -13.28 3.68 0.92
CA THR A 49 -12.64 2.36 0.81
C THR A 49 -11.46 2.23 1.78
N ALA A 50 -10.80 3.33 2.12
CA ALA A 50 -9.71 3.37 3.08
C ALA A 50 -9.65 4.68 3.87
N ILE A 51 -9.01 4.62 5.04
CA ILE A 51 -8.68 5.78 5.86
C ILE A 51 -7.16 5.92 6.00
N VAL A 52 -6.70 7.17 6.02
CA VAL A 52 -5.34 7.52 6.44
C VAL A 52 -5.42 8.52 7.59
N VAL A 53 -4.68 8.26 8.66
CA VAL A 53 -4.54 9.17 9.80
C VAL A 53 -3.06 9.51 9.95
N ARG A 54 -2.73 10.81 9.91
CA ARG A 54 -1.36 11.31 10.04
C ARG A 54 -1.28 12.26 11.22
N SER A 55 -0.32 12.06 12.11
CA SER A 55 -0.04 12.99 13.21
C SER A 55 1.48 13.23 13.34
N ALA A 56 1.84 14.49 13.56
CA ALA A 56 3.23 14.93 13.73
C ALA A 56 3.75 14.74 15.16
N LEU A 57 2.86 14.56 16.14
CA LEU A 57 3.22 14.34 17.53
C LEU A 57 2.11 13.54 18.22
N PHE A 58 2.40 12.31 18.58
CA PHE A 58 1.48 11.49 19.35
C PHE A 58 1.78 11.60 20.86
N LEU A 59 0.87 12.23 21.62
CA LEU A 59 1.02 12.42 23.07
C LEU A 59 0.09 11.51 23.91
N GLY A 60 -0.75 10.68 23.28
CA GLY A 60 -1.74 9.82 23.93
C GLY A 60 -1.34 8.35 24.06
N ASP A 61 -2.33 7.49 24.35
CA ASP A 61 -2.17 6.02 24.39
C ASP A 61 -2.77 5.30 23.16
N SER A 62 -3.76 5.91 22.49
CA SER A 62 -4.35 5.36 21.25
C SER A 62 -5.09 6.43 20.43
N ILE A 63 -5.30 6.16 19.14
CA ILE A 63 -6.28 6.88 18.32
C ILE A 63 -7.51 5.98 18.21
N SER A 64 -8.66 6.49 18.61
CA SER A 64 -9.93 5.82 18.37
C SER A 64 -10.66 6.52 17.26
N VAL A 65 -10.96 5.80 16.18
CA VAL A 65 -11.76 6.29 15.06
C VAL A 65 -13.09 5.54 15.10
N TRP A 66 -14.21 6.26 15.16
CA TRP A 66 -15.51 5.65 14.97
C TRP A 66 -15.99 5.93 13.57
N PHE A 67 -16.44 4.88 12.90
CA PHE A 67 -17.23 4.94 11.68
C PHE A 67 -18.65 4.54 12.05
N ASP A 68 -19.55 5.52 12.17
CA ASP A 68 -20.89 5.31 12.68
C ASP A 68 -20.89 4.60 14.06
N ALA A 69 -21.24 3.31 14.11
CA ALA A 69 -21.21 2.49 15.34
C ALA A 69 -19.94 1.63 15.50
N GLU A 70 -19.12 1.50 14.46
CA GLU A 70 -17.92 0.67 14.47
C GLU A 70 -16.72 1.46 14.98
N LYS A 71 -16.04 0.91 15.99
CA LYS A 71 -14.81 1.49 16.53
C LYS A 71 -13.60 0.81 15.89
N LEU A 72 -12.83 1.59 15.16
CA LEU A 72 -11.46 1.26 14.80
C LEU A 72 -10.52 1.76 15.90
N TRP A 73 -9.76 0.82 16.48
CA TRP A 73 -8.74 1.13 17.47
C TRP A 73 -7.37 1.06 16.83
N ILE A 74 -6.62 2.16 16.92
CA ILE A 74 -5.26 2.26 16.38
C ILE A 74 -4.30 2.33 17.58
N PRO A 75 -3.46 1.30 17.80
CA PRO A 75 -2.48 1.30 18.89
C PRO A 75 -1.46 2.42 18.70
N TYR A 76 -0.96 2.95 19.82
CA TYR A 76 0.28 3.72 19.80
C TYR A 76 1.46 2.84 19.44
N ASP A 77 2.31 3.31 18.55
CA ASP A 77 3.61 2.73 18.25
C ASP A 77 4.72 3.65 18.80
N PRO A 78 5.42 3.27 19.89
CA PRO A 78 6.49 4.07 20.47
C PRO A 78 7.73 4.20 19.57
N ASP A 79 7.88 3.35 18.56
CA ASP A 79 8.99 3.39 17.61
C ASP A 79 8.69 4.32 16.40
N ALA A 80 7.46 4.84 16.30
CA ALA A 80 7.00 5.76 15.25
C ALA A 80 6.31 7.02 15.83
N PRO A 81 7.06 7.97 16.43
CA PRO A 81 6.50 9.16 17.07
C PRO A 81 5.84 10.15 16.09
N GLU A 82 6.27 10.12 14.82
CA GLU A 82 5.50 10.61 13.67
C GLU A 82 4.79 9.40 13.05
N PHE A 83 3.47 9.40 13.09
CA PHE A 83 2.70 8.21 12.76
C PHE A 83 1.77 8.46 11.58
N THR A 84 1.85 7.58 10.58
CA THR A 84 0.87 7.49 9.50
C THR A 84 0.23 6.11 9.52
N TYR A 85 -1.04 6.07 9.94
CA TYR A 85 -1.86 4.88 9.82
C TYR A 85 -2.54 4.82 8.46
N PHE A 86 -2.54 3.64 7.84
CA PHE A 86 -3.34 3.36 6.65
C PHE A 86 -4.17 2.09 6.89
N LEU A 87 -5.46 2.15 6.58
CA LEU A 87 -6.34 0.98 6.61
C LEU A 87 -7.32 1.00 5.44
N SER A 88 -7.18 0.02 4.56
CA SER A 88 -8.24 -0.35 3.62
C SER A 88 -9.30 -1.19 4.34
N HIS A 89 -10.47 -0.59 4.57
CA HIS A 89 -11.57 -1.15 5.35
C HIS A 89 -12.72 -1.69 4.49
N GLY A 90 -12.53 -1.70 3.17
CA GLY A 90 -13.56 -2.08 2.21
C GLY A 90 -14.56 -0.95 1.96
N LYS A 91 -15.14 -0.92 0.76
CA LYS A 91 -16.15 0.07 0.36
C LYS A 91 -17.33 0.13 1.34
N ARG A 92 -17.60 1.31 1.88
CA ARG A 92 -18.74 1.61 2.77
C ARG A 92 -19.10 3.09 2.72
N GLU A 93 -20.35 3.39 2.98
CA GLU A 93 -20.79 4.76 3.27
C GLU A 93 -20.48 5.08 4.73
N ILE A 94 -19.90 6.26 4.97
CA ILE A 94 -19.58 6.75 6.32
C ILE A 94 -20.44 7.97 6.59
N ASN A 95 -21.27 7.93 7.64
CA ASN A 95 -22.19 9.00 8.00
C ASN A 95 -21.63 9.89 9.11
N ASP A 96 -20.94 9.30 10.09
CA ASP A 96 -20.27 10.00 11.18
C ASP A 96 -18.84 9.47 11.35
N ILE A 97 -17.90 10.39 11.51
CA ILE A 97 -16.52 10.07 11.91
C ILE A 97 -16.23 10.81 13.19
N ARG A 98 -15.93 10.05 14.24
CA ARG A 98 -15.37 10.60 15.47
C ARG A 98 -13.92 10.18 15.59
N ILE A 99 -13.05 11.09 16.00
CA ILE A 99 -11.66 10.74 16.35
C ILE A 99 -11.31 11.31 17.71
N GLU A 100 -10.96 10.43 18.64
CA GLU A 100 -10.36 10.81 19.91
C GLU A 100 -8.85 10.63 19.81
N ILE A 101 -8.13 11.77 19.86
CA ILE A 101 -6.67 11.85 19.88
C ILE A 101 -6.25 13.03 20.77
N ASP A 102 -5.13 12.88 21.49
CA ASP A 102 -4.47 13.98 22.18
C ASP A 102 -3.41 14.61 21.26
N GLY A 103 -3.80 15.68 20.56
CA GLY A 103 -2.96 16.38 19.58
C GLY A 103 -3.65 16.66 18.24
N ASP A 104 -2.89 17.23 17.30
CA ASP A 104 -3.35 17.47 15.94
C ASP A 104 -3.16 16.23 15.06
N ALA A 105 -4.17 15.92 14.24
CA ALA A 105 -4.09 14.88 13.23
C ALA A 105 -4.80 15.31 11.94
N ASP A 106 -4.18 14.95 10.82
CA ASP A 106 -4.80 14.99 9.51
C ASP A 106 -5.48 13.65 9.22
N ILE A 107 -6.72 13.73 8.76
CA ILE A 107 -7.50 12.55 8.37
C ILE A 107 -7.84 12.66 6.90
N PHE A 108 -7.63 11.58 6.18
CA PHE A 108 -7.99 11.45 4.79
C PHE A 108 -8.86 10.22 4.60
N LEU A 109 -9.95 10.38 3.86
CA LEU A 109 -10.77 9.28 3.38
C LEU A 109 -10.50 9.08 1.90
N ILE A 110 -10.16 7.86 1.53
CA ILE A 110 -9.93 7.43 0.16
C ILE A 110 -11.19 6.76 -0.34
N ASN A 111 -11.61 7.10 -1.56
CA ASN A 111 -12.57 6.32 -2.32
C ASN A 111 -11.90 5.87 -3.61
N SER A 112 -11.54 4.59 -3.72
CA SER A 112 -10.96 4.02 -4.94
C SER A 112 -11.98 3.61 -6.01
N GLY A 113 -13.27 3.93 -5.81
CA GLY A 113 -14.36 3.64 -6.72
C GLY A 113 -14.68 2.14 -6.81
N GLU A 114 -15.38 1.78 -7.89
CA GLU A 114 -15.68 0.38 -8.17
C GLU A 114 -14.42 -0.42 -8.46
N THR A 115 -14.35 -1.62 -7.89
CA THR A 115 -13.21 -2.51 -8.10
C THR A 115 -13.35 -3.17 -9.47
N PRO A 116 -12.39 -3.01 -10.40
CA PRO A 116 -12.42 -3.73 -11.66
C PRO A 116 -12.30 -5.25 -11.41
N SER A 117 -12.91 -6.06 -12.29
CA SER A 117 -12.66 -7.50 -12.28
C SER A 117 -11.22 -7.74 -12.72
N ALA A 118 -10.35 -8.12 -11.80
CA ALA A 118 -9.01 -8.60 -12.12
C ALA A 118 -9.04 -10.13 -12.22
N ASN A 119 -8.48 -10.69 -13.29
CA ASN A 119 -8.36 -12.14 -13.40
C ASN A 119 -7.17 -12.58 -12.53
N ALA A 120 -7.44 -12.93 -11.28
CA ALA A 120 -6.43 -13.51 -10.40
C ALA A 120 -5.96 -14.86 -10.94
N SER A 121 -4.73 -14.92 -11.47
CA SER A 121 -4.05 -16.17 -11.78
C SER A 121 -2.86 -16.31 -10.81
N ALA A 122 -3.13 -16.91 -9.64
CA ALA A 122 -2.16 -17.03 -8.56
C ALA A 122 -1.26 -18.27 -8.69
N ARG A 123 -0.80 -18.63 -9.89
CA ARG A 123 0.14 -19.75 -9.99
C ARG A 123 1.22 -19.56 -11.02
N VAL A 124 2.45 -19.80 -10.59
CA VAL A 124 3.52 -20.23 -11.48
C VAL A 124 3.04 -21.50 -12.16
N GLU A 125 2.80 -21.41 -13.47
CA GLU A 125 2.87 -22.60 -14.29
C GLU A 125 4.36 -22.91 -14.45
N SER A 126 4.77 -24.13 -14.10
CA SER A 126 6.10 -24.64 -14.43
C SER A 126 5.93 -25.49 -15.69
N PRO A 127 6.03 -24.91 -16.90
CA PRO A 127 5.86 -25.67 -18.14
C PRO A 127 7.02 -26.63 -18.44
N GLY A 128 8.02 -26.75 -17.56
CA GLY A 128 9.13 -27.70 -17.66
C GLY A 128 10.23 -27.44 -16.62
N GLU A 129 11.27 -28.28 -16.61
CA GLU A 129 12.45 -28.08 -15.77
C GLU A 129 13.11 -26.72 -16.08
N CYS A 130 13.34 -25.92 -15.04
CA CYS A 130 14.03 -24.62 -15.09
C CYS A 130 13.35 -23.53 -15.94
N THR A 131 12.01 -23.53 -16.03
CA THR A 131 11.27 -22.34 -16.49
C THR A 131 10.32 -21.90 -15.40
N PHE A 132 10.64 -20.78 -14.77
CA PHE A 132 9.78 -20.13 -13.79
C PHE A 132 9.12 -18.94 -14.48
N SER A 133 7.79 -18.86 -14.41
CA SER A 133 7.05 -17.68 -14.84
C SER A 133 5.82 -17.56 -13.95
N PHE A 134 5.49 -16.36 -13.50
CA PHE A 134 4.25 -16.11 -12.78
C PHE A 134 3.39 -15.13 -13.56
N ASN A 135 2.07 -15.28 -13.40
CA ASN A 135 1.11 -14.35 -13.96
C ASN A 135 0.80 -13.28 -12.91
N ALA A 136 1.24 -12.04 -13.18
CA ALA A 136 0.86 -10.91 -12.37
C ALA A 136 -0.32 -10.16 -13.00
N ILE A 137 -1.24 -9.69 -12.17
CA ILE A 137 -2.32 -8.80 -12.57
C ILE A 137 -1.69 -7.47 -13.01
N PRO A 138 -1.86 -7.06 -14.28
CA PRO A 138 -1.19 -5.88 -14.83
C PRO A 138 -1.82 -4.58 -14.31
N GLN A 139 -1.04 -3.49 -14.34
CA GLN A 139 -1.52 -2.15 -13.98
C GLN A 139 -2.77 -1.74 -14.75
N SER A 140 -2.88 -2.12 -16.02
CA SER A 140 -4.05 -1.85 -16.85
C SER A 140 -5.34 -2.45 -16.31
N GLU A 141 -5.27 -3.54 -15.54
CA GLU A 141 -6.43 -4.16 -14.90
C GLU A 141 -6.74 -3.50 -13.55
N TRP A 142 -5.80 -3.55 -12.60
CA TRP A 142 -6.11 -3.10 -11.24
C TRP A 142 -6.22 -1.58 -11.11
N ARG A 143 -5.51 -0.80 -11.94
CA ARG A 143 -5.53 0.68 -11.93
C ARG A 143 -6.65 1.29 -12.77
N ALA A 144 -7.47 0.47 -13.44
CA ALA A 144 -8.51 0.97 -14.35
C ALA A 144 -9.38 2.05 -13.68
N GLY A 145 -9.47 3.21 -14.33
CA GLY A 145 -10.23 4.37 -13.86
C GLY A 145 -9.54 5.27 -12.83
N LEU A 146 -8.37 4.92 -12.31
CA LEU A 146 -7.57 5.79 -11.44
C LEU A 146 -6.64 6.70 -12.27
N PRO A 147 -6.09 7.78 -11.68
CA PRO A 147 -5.10 8.62 -12.35
C PRO A 147 -3.91 7.81 -12.87
N ASP A 148 -3.31 8.25 -13.98
CA ASP A 148 -2.07 7.67 -14.47
C ASP A 148 -0.85 8.24 -13.72
N PRO A 149 0.20 7.42 -13.49
CA PRO A 149 1.42 7.87 -12.84
C PRO A 149 2.22 8.81 -13.74
N ASN A 150 2.62 9.95 -13.16
CA ASN A 150 3.32 11.01 -13.86
C ASN A 150 4.77 11.14 -13.37
N TYR A 151 5.69 10.41 -14.01
CA TYR A 151 7.14 10.52 -13.79
C TYR A 151 7.96 9.94 -14.94
N THR A 152 9.24 10.31 -14.99
CA THR A 152 10.21 9.65 -15.86
C THR A 152 10.64 8.33 -15.22
N ARG A 153 10.41 7.22 -15.94
CA ARG A 153 10.82 5.88 -15.49
C ARG A 153 12.33 5.77 -15.57
N THR A 154 12.94 5.22 -14.53
CA THR A 154 14.38 5.01 -14.44
C THR A 154 14.63 3.53 -14.24
N ALA A 155 15.51 2.96 -15.06
CA ALA A 155 15.94 1.58 -14.90
C ALA A 155 16.94 1.46 -13.74
N THR A 156 16.93 0.33 -13.06
CA THR A 156 17.93 -0.06 -12.07
C THR A 156 18.36 -1.49 -12.30
N ASN A 157 19.65 -1.77 -12.11
CA ASN A 157 20.15 -3.14 -12.10
C ASN A 157 19.94 -3.75 -10.72
N VAL A 158 18.95 -4.63 -10.58
CA VAL A 158 18.55 -5.24 -9.31
C VAL A 158 19.63 -6.18 -8.77
N LYS A 159 20.01 -5.99 -7.51
CA LYS A 159 20.97 -6.85 -6.78
C LYS A 159 20.43 -7.34 -5.44
N HIS A 160 19.30 -6.79 -5.01
CA HIS A 160 18.66 -7.11 -3.75
C HIS A 160 17.16 -7.18 -3.95
N VAL A 161 16.51 -8.12 -3.26
CA VAL A 161 15.06 -8.14 -3.12
C VAL A 161 14.73 -7.62 -1.74
N VAL A 162 13.83 -6.64 -1.67
CA VAL A 162 13.35 -6.06 -0.42
C VAL A 162 11.90 -6.44 -0.21
N VAL A 163 11.62 -7.18 0.85
CA VAL A 163 10.26 -7.61 1.20
C VAL A 163 9.71 -6.70 2.29
N HIS A 164 8.53 -6.15 2.02
CA HIS A 164 7.73 -5.30 2.90
C HIS A 164 6.39 -5.96 3.20
N HIS A 165 5.68 -5.41 4.18
CA HIS A 165 4.24 -5.55 4.27
C HIS A 165 3.55 -4.19 4.13
N SER A 166 2.26 -4.16 3.80
CA SER A 166 1.53 -2.90 3.67
C SER A 166 1.13 -2.28 5.02
N ALA A 167 1.34 -3.01 6.13
CA ALA A 167 0.85 -2.68 7.48
C ALA A 167 -0.68 -2.41 7.52
N GLY A 168 -1.41 -3.03 6.60
CA GLY A 168 -2.86 -2.83 6.41
C GLY A 168 -3.72 -3.96 6.97
N SER A 169 -4.98 -4.01 6.56
CA SER A 169 -5.93 -5.03 7.00
C SER A 169 -5.53 -6.45 6.57
N ASN A 170 -5.62 -7.41 7.48
CA ASN A 170 -5.59 -8.84 7.15
C ASN A 170 -6.99 -9.45 6.92
N THR A 171 -8.06 -8.67 7.05
CA THR A 171 -9.45 -9.15 6.90
C THR A 171 -10.11 -8.67 5.61
N ASN A 172 -9.59 -7.63 4.96
CA ASN A 172 -10.10 -7.19 3.66
C ASN A 172 -9.59 -8.14 2.56
N THR A 173 -10.51 -8.91 1.97
CA THR A 173 -10.22 -9.86 0.89
C THR A 173 -10.47 -9.30 -0.51
N ASN A 174 -10.93 -8.05 -0.63
CA ASN A 174 -10.96 -7.35 -1.91
C ASN A 174 -9.57 -6.79 -2.23
N TYR A 175 -8.64 -7.68 -2.59
CA TYR A 175 -7.23 -7.33 -2.74
C TYR A 175 -6.97 -6.29 -3.83
N THR A 176 -7.73 -6.32 -4.93
CA THR A 176 -7.61 -5.30 -5.98
C THR A 176 -7.98 -3.92 -5.44
N GLN A 177 -9.02 -3.81 -4.59
CA GLN A 177 -9.34 -2.56 -3.90
C GLN A 177 -8.22 -2.14 -2.94
N VAL A 178 -7.63 -3.06 -2.18
CA VAL A 178 -6.50 -2.76 -1.29
C VAL A 178 -5.32 -2.17 -2.07
N VAL A 179 -4.95 -2.75 -3.21
CA VAL A 179 -3.86 -2.23 -4.07
C VAL A 179 -4.19 -0.82 -4.58
N ARG A 180 -5.45 -0.59 -5.01
CA ARG A 180 -5.93 0.72 -5.45
C ARG A 180 -5.89 1.76 -4.33
N ASP A 181 -6.27 1.38 -3.12
CA ASP A 181 -6.22 2.26 -1.95
C ASP A 181 -4.77 2.63 -1.60
N ILE A 182 -3.83 1.68 -1.67
CA ILE A 182 -2.39 1.95 -1.49
C ILE A 182 -1.87 2.90 -2.59
N TYR A 183 -2.26 2.70 -3.84
CA TYR A 183 -1.90 3.59 -4.95
C TYR A 183 -2.37 5.03 -4.70
N LEU A 184 -3.62 5.22 -4.26
CA LEU A 184 -4.15 6.55 -3.96
C LEU A 184 -3.51 7.15 -2.70
N TYR A 185 -3.23 6.33 -1.68
CA TYR A 185 -2.45 6.78 -0.52
C TYR A 185 -1.08 7.31 -0.96
N HIS A 186 -0.36 6.56 -1.79
CA HIS A 186 0.97 6.97 -2.28
C HIS A 186 0.90 8.22 -3.17
N THR A 187 -0.03 8.28 -4.11
CA THR A 187 -0.04 9.34 -5.14
C THR A 187 -0.80 10.59 -4.73
N GLN A 188 -1.91 10.44 -4.01
CA GLN A 188 -2.81 11.55 -3.71
C GLN A 188 -2.59 12.14 -2.31
N ILE A 189 -2.08 11.34 -1.35
CA ILE A 189 -1.84 11.79 0.03
C ILE A 189 -0.35 12.00 0.28
N ASN A 190 0.48 11.08 -0.18
CA ASN A 190 1.94 11.18 -0.11
C ASN A 190 2.52 11.96 -1.31
N GLY A 191 1.76 12.26 -2.37
CA GLY A 191 2.29 13.01 -3.51
C GLY A 191 3.42 12.29 -4.27
N TRP A 192 3.54 10.96 -4.12
CA TRP A 192 4.45 10.17 -4.91
C TRP A 192 3.96 10.07 -6.35
N SER A 193 4.86 9.79 -7.27
CA SER A 193 4.49 9.70 -8.67
C SER A 193 3.76 8.41 -9.05
N ASP A 194 3.85 7.37 -8.21
CA ASP A 194 3.28 6.04 -8.42
C ASP A 194 3.26 5.23 -7.11
N ILE A 195 2.71 4.02 -7.13
CA ILE A 195 2.90 3.03 -6.08
C ILE A 195 4.39 2.68 -5.94
N GLY A 196 4.84 2.47 -4.70
CA GLY A 196 6.28 2.44 -4.39
C GLY A 196 6.97 1.12 -4.68
N TYR A 197 6.19 0.04 -4.77
CA TYR A 197 6.67 -1.35 -4.86
C TYR A 197 6.67 -1.84 -6.31
N ASN A 198 7.62 -2.72 -6.66
CA ASN A 198 7.62 -3.39 -7.97
C ASN A 198 6.49 -4.42 -8.05
N TYR A 199 6.30 -5.20 -6.98
CA TYR A 199 5.25 -6.21 -6.89
C TYR A 199 4.48 -6.10 -5.59
N LEU A 200 3.21 -6.50 -5.61
CA LEU A 200 2.40 -6.70 -4.41
C LEU A 200 1.83 -8.11 -4.40
N VAL A 201 1.77 -8.74 -3.24
CA VAL A 201 1.28 -10.11 -3.07
C VAL A 201 0.13 -10.13 -2.07
N ALA A 202 -1.05 -10.54 -2.53
CA ALA A 202 -2.25 -10.68 -1.73
C ALA A 202 -2.25 -11.95 -0.89
N GLN A 203 -3.09 -12.00 0.14
CA GLN A 203 -3.22 -13.13 1.05
C GLN A 203 -3.72 -14.42 0.37
N ASP A 204 -4.39 -14.33 -0.78
CA ASP A 204 -4.79 -15.49 -1.59
C ASP A 204 -3.68 -15.97 -2.55
N GLY A 205 -2.53 -15.28 -2.60
CA GLY A 205 -1.42 -15.57 -3.51
C GLY A 205 -1.45 -14.77 -4.82
N SER A 206 -2.45 -13.93 -5.06
CA SER A 206 -2.48 -13.08 -6.26
C SER A 206 -1.30 -12.11 -6.27
N ILE A 207 -0.60 -12.02 -7.40
CA ILE A 207 0.53 -11.10 -7.61
C ILE A 207 0.04 -9.93 -8.47
N TYR A 208 0.40 -8.71 -8.09
CA TYR A 208 0.07 -7.49 -8.82
C TYR A 208 1.37 -6.82 -9.28
N ASN A 209 1.41 -6.40 -10.55
CA ASN A 209 2.44 -5.50 -11.03
C ASN A 209 2.20 -4.12 -10.41
N GLY A 210 3.11 -3.65 -9.57
CA GLY A 210 2.97 -2.37 -8.86
C GLY A 210 3.38 -1.22 -9.76
N ARG A 211 4.57 -0.68 -9.48
CA ARG A 211 5.12 0.51 -10.13
C ARG A 211 5.19 0.34 -11.64
N ASP A 212 4.70 1.33 -12.36
CA ASP A 212 4.57 1.33 -13.82
C ASP A 212 5.94 1.41 -14.50
N PRO A 213 6.37 0.37 -15.24
CA PRO A 213 7.71 0.32 -15.81
C PRO A 213 7.84 1.11 -17.12
N GLY A 214 6.74 1.61 -17.69
CA GLY A 214 6.72 2.15 -19.03
C GLY A 214 7.16 1.10 -20.05
N SER A 215 8.30 1.31 -20.70
CA SER A 215 8.90 0.37 -21.65
C SER A 215 10.01 -0.50 -21.05
N LEU A 216 10.24 -0.42 -19.73
CA LEU A 216 11.22 -1.23 -19.02
C LEU A 216 10.59 -2.58 -18.62
N GLU A 217 11.43 -3.50 -18.16
CA GLU A 217 10.97 -4.70 -17.45
C GLU A 217 10.43 -4.32 -16.06
N GLN A 218 9.44 -5.09 -15.57
CA GLN A 218 8.69 -4.78 -14.35
C GLN A 218 9.57 -4.83 -13.07
N ASP A 219 10.55 -5.70 -13.06
CA ASP A 219 11.51 -5.90 -11.99
C ASP A 219 12.64 -4.85 -11.98
N ASP A 220 12.92 -4.23 -13.12
CA ASP A 220 14.02 -3.27 -13.28
C ASP A 220 13.61 -1.80 -13.21
N VAL A 221 12.32 -1.48 -13.05
CA VAL A 221 11.90 -0.10 -12.77
C VAL A 221 12.28 0.31 -11.33
N LEU A 222 12.93 1.45 -11.18
CA LEU A 222 13.35 1.98 -9.88
C LEU A 222 12.15 2.26 -8.96
N GLY A 223 12.11 1.56 -7.81
CA GLY A 223 11.08 1.68 -6.78
C GLY A 223 11.16 2.97 -5.92
N ALA A 224 10.21 3.10 -4.99
CA ALA A 224 10.18 4.12 -3.92
C ALA A 224 9.86 3.49 -2.55
N HIS A 225 10.25 2.23 -2.37
CA HIS A 225 9.95 1.41 -1.19
C HIS A 225 11.15 1.29 -0.23
N PHE A 226 12.27 1.97 -0.46
CA PHE A 226 13.40 1.92 0.46
C PHE A 226 14.13 3.25 0.47
N CYS A 227 13.83 4.07 1.48
CA CYS A 227 14.39 5.42 1.59
C CYS A 227 15.92 5.40 1.51
N GLY A 228 16.49 6.22 0.62
CA GLY A 228 17.93 6.33 0.39
C GLY A 228 18.58 5.13 -0.32
N SER A 229 17.85 4.05 -0.56
CA SER A 229 18.41 2.77 -1.02
C SER A 229 17.55 2.04 -2.05
N ASN A 230 16.66 2.74 -2.77
CA ASN A 230 15.87 2.15 -3.86
C ASN A 230 16.74 1.65 -5.03
N SER A 231 17.92 2.24 -5.22
CA SER A 231 18.84 1.81 -6.28
C SER A 231 19.30 0.38 -6.02
N THR A 232 19.35 -0.43 -7.07
CA THR A 232 19.73 -1.84 -7.03
C THR A 232 18.79 -2.76 -6.25
N THR A 233 17.55 -2.34 -6.01
CA THR A 233 16.57 -3.13 -5.26
C THR A 233 15.27 -3.33 -6.03
N MET A 234 14.67 -4.51 -5.86
CA MET A 234 13.31 -4.83 -6.28
C MET A 234 12.43 -4.99 -5.04
N GLY A 235 11.34 -4.23 -4.95
CA GLY A 235 10.46 -4.23 -3.78
C GLY A 235 9.23 -5.11 -3.97
N ILE A 236 8.99 -6.01 -3.01
CA ILE A 236 7.77 -6.83 -2.93
C ILE A 236 7.00 -6.43 -1.67
N CYS A 237 5.73 -6.05 -1.80
CA CYS A 237 4.85 -5.73 -0.68
C CYS A 237 3.81 -6.83 -0.44
N MET A 238 3.87 -7.48 0.71
CA MET A 238 2.84 -8.40 1.19
C MET A 238 1.65 -7.60 1.71
N LEU A 239 0.45 -7.79 1.15
CA LEU A 239 -0.75 -7.07 1.62
C LEU A 239 -1.16 -7.54 3.01
N GLY A 240 -1.29 -6.60 3.96
CA GLY A 240 -1.69 -6.86 5.35
C GLY A 240 -0.63 -6.45 6.38
N ASN A 241 -0.88 -6.79 7.65
CA ASN A 241 0.07 -6.67 8.75
C ASN A 241 0.58 -8.08 9.12
N TYR A 242 1.88 -8.21 9.40
CA TYR A 242 2.56 -9.48 9.68
C TYR A 242 3.50 -9.37 10.89
N GLU A 243 3.30 -8.37 11.75
CA GLU A 243 4.00 -8.26 13.04
C GLU A 243 3.56 -9.37 14.02
N SER A 244 2.27 -9.70 13.99
CA SER A 244 1.66 -10.71 14.88
C SER A 244 0.84 -11.77 14.14
N VAL A 245 0.64 -11.61 12.83
CA VAL A 245 -0.09 -12.54 11.97
C VAL A 245 0.93 -13.23 11.04
N GLN A 246 0.76 -14.53 10.82
CA GLN A 246 1.61 -15.28 9.89
C GLN A 246 1.10 -15.15 8.44
N LEU A 247 2.03 -15.21 7.49
CA LEU A 247 1.72 -15.38 6.07
C LEU A 247 0.86 -16.63 5.83
N SER A 248 -0.05 -16.56 4.84
CA SER A 248 -0.80 -17.71 4.37
C SER A 248 0.10 -18.62 3.51
N SER A 249 -0.26 -19.89 3.34
CA SER A 249 0.51 -20.76 2.45
C SER A 249 0.55 -20.25 1.01
N SER A 250 -0.54 -19.65 0.53
CA SER A 250 -0.63 -19.13 -0.84
C SER A 250 0.28 -17.92 -1.04
N ASN A 251 0.23 -16.93 -0.16
CA ASN A 251 1.04 -15.72 -0.34
C ASN A 251 2.52 -15.96 -0.06
N TYR A 252 2.84 -16.90 0.83
CA TYR A 252 4.21 -17.35 1.04
C TYR A 252 4.75 -18.05 -0.21
N SER A 253 3.94 -18.91 -0.85
CA SER A 253 4.33 -19.58 -2.09
C SER A 253 4.59 -18.57 -3.22
N SER A 254 3.70 -17.60 -3.41
CA SER A 254 3.88 -16.54 -4.42
C SER A 254 5.11 -15.66 -4.17
N LEU A 255 5.44 -15.38 -2.90
CA LEU A 255 6.68 -14.69 -2.54
C LEU A 255 7.91 -15.50 -2.97
N ILE A 256 7.92 -16.80 -2.66
CA ILE A 256 9.02 -17.70 -3.05
C ILE A 256 9.12 -17.79 -4.58
N ASP A 257 7.99 -17.90 -5.27
CA ASP A 257 7.91 -17.95 -6.73
C ASP A 257 8.54 -16.72 -7.40
N ILE A 258 8.23 -15.50 -6.92
CA ILE A 258 8.84 -14.26 -7.43
C ILE A 258 10.35 -14.25 -7.20
N ILE A 259 10.80 -14.69 -6.01
CA ILE A 259 12.23 -14.72 -5.67
C ILE A 259 12.99 -15.73 -6.53
N ILE A 260 12.43 -16.93 -6.73
CA ILE A 260 13.03 -17.96 -7.59
C ILE A 260 13.08 -17.47 -9.04
N TRP A 261 11.97 -16.91 -9.54
CA TRP A 261 11.92 -16.31 -10.87
C TRP A 261 13.01 -15.26 -11.08
N LYS A 262 13.19 -14.33 -10.13
CA LYS A 262 14.22 -13.29 -10.22
C LYS A 262 15.64 -13.87 -10.17
N LEU A 263 15.86 -14.91 -9.36
CA LEU A 263 17.18 -15.58 -9.31
C LEU A 263 17.53 -16.29 -10.62
N ASP A 264 16.54 -16.88 -11.29
CA ASP A 264 16.69 -17.57 -12.58
C ASP A 264 16.89 -16.59 -13.75
N HIS A 265 16.23 -15.43 -13.70
CA HIS A 265 16.33 -14.38 -14.74
C HIS A 265 17.64 -13.58 -14.72
N GLU A 266 18.47 -13.74 -13.69
CA GLU A 266 19.72 -12.98 -13.47
C GLU A 266 21.00 -13.77 -13.84
N GLU A 267 20.86 -14.88 -14.56
CA GLU A 267 21.99 -15.68 -15.09
C GLU A 267 22.67 -15.08 -16.34
#